data_AF-A0A4P6YSH7-F1
#
_entry.id   AF-A0A4P6YSH7-F1
#
_cell.length_a   1.000
_cell.length_b   1.000
_cell.length_c   1.000
_cell.angle_alpha   90.00
_cell.angle_beta   90.00
_cell.angle_gamma   90.00
#
_symmetry.space_group_name_H-M   'P 1'
#
loop_
_entity.id
_entity.type
_entity.pdbx_description
1 polymer ?
#
loop_
_entity_poly.entity_id
_entity_poly.type
_entity_poly.pdbx_seq_one_letter_code
_entity_poly.pdbx_strand_id
1 'polypeptide(L)'
;MAECNQGYGYGGKLIALVAMDAFEQPGFEGYVQLKSKINGIEKFYDHLGGERNWQRVIFDTDVSKAIINKYLPDGGTIQWIIN
;
A
#
# COMPACT_ATOMS: atom_id res chain seq x y z
N MET A 1 16.43 5.97 16.41
CA MET A 1 15.84 4.62 16.38
C MET A 1 14.47 4.77 15.77
N ALA A 2 14.10 3.99 14.75
CA ALA A 2 12.71 3.99 14.30
C ALA A 2 11.86 3.45 15.46
N GLU A 3 10.89 4.23 15.94
CA GLU A 3 9.96 3.77 16.96
C GLU A 3 9.24 2.50 16.46
N CYS A 4 9.12 1.49 17.32
CA CYS A 4 8.50 0.22 16.98
C CYS A 4 6.98 0.38 16.90
N ASN A 5 6.50 0.99 15.81
CA ASN A 5 5.09 1.14 15.50
C ASN A 5 4.52 -0.08 14.74
N GLN A 6 5.18 -1.25 14.87
CA GLN A 6 4.68 -2.50 14.32
C GLN A 6 3.37 -2.89 15.01
N GLY A 7 2.41 -3.41 14.25
CA GLY A 7 1.09 -3.81 14.76
C GLY A 7 0.02 -2.70 14.76
N TYR A 8 0.38 -1.42 14.64
CA TYR A 8 -0.57 -0.30 14.58
C TYR A 8 -1.22 -0.09 13.19
N GLY A 9 -0.84 -0.90 12.21
CA GLY A 9 -1.42 -0.87 10.86
C GLY A 9 -0.96 0.29 9.98
N TYR A 10 -0.02 1.15 10.43
CA TYR A 10 0.44 2.31 9.64
C TYR A 10 1.01 1.94 8.28
N GLY A 11 1.76 0.83 8.18
CA GLY A 11 2.24 0.34 6.89
C GLY A 11 1.09 0.01 5.94
N GLY A 12 0.04 -0.63 6.44
CA GLY A 12 -1.15 -0.95 5.64
C GLY A 12 -1.88 0.31 5.19
N LYS A 13 -2.05 1.30 6.08
CA LYS A 13 -2.61 2.62 5.75
C LYS A 13 -1.79 3.35 4.69
N LEU A 14 -0.47 3.29 4.76
CA LEU A 14 0.40 3.90 3.76
C LEU A 14 0.19 3.26 2.37
N ILE A 15 0.16 1.93 2.29
CA ILE A 15 -0.12 1.24 1.03
C ILE A 15 -1.54 1.56 0.52
N ALA A 16 -2.53 1.63 1.41
CA ALA A 16 -3.89 2.02 1.08
C ALA A 16 -3.95 3.42 0.45
N LEU A 17 -3.22 4.39 1.00
CA LEU A 17 -3.16 5.75 0.46
C LEU A 17 -2.55 5.78 -0.94
N VAL A 18 -1.46 5.03 -1.16
CA VAL A 18 -0.82 4.92 -2.50
C VAL A 18 -1.78 4.26 -3.50
N ALA A 19 -2.48 3.20 -3.09
CA ALA A 19 -3.48 2.54 -3.94
C ALA A 19 -4.64 3.46 -4.29
N MET A 20 -5.12 4.25 -3.33
CA MET A 20 -6.18 5.23 -3.53
C MET A 20 -5.75 6.33 -4.50
N ASP A 21 -4.55 6.91 -4.34
CA ASP A 21 -3.98 7.85 -5.32
C ASP A 21 -3.88 7.22 -6.72
N ALA A 22 -3.44 5.97 -6.81
CA ALA A 22 -3.39 5.24 -8.09
C ALA A 22 -4.76 5.02 -8.76
N PHE A 23 -5.87 5.07 -8.02
CA PHE A 23 -7.21 5.08 -8.62
C PHE A 23 -7.61 6.46 -9.17
N GLU A 24 -7.05 7.53 -8.61
CA GLU A 24 -7.28 8.90 -9.07
C GLU A 24 -6.45 9.25 -10.31
N GLN A 25 -5.35 8.52 -10.55
CA GLN A 25 -4.49 8.70 -11.72
C GLN A 25 -5.04 7.96 -12.97
N PRO A 26 -5.14 8.63 -14.13
CA PRO A 26 -5.62 8.01 -15.37
C PRO A 26 -4.76 6.82 -15.81
N GLY A 27 -5.40 5.67 -16.07
CA GLY A 27 -4.75 4.48 -16.62
C GLY A 27 -4.01 3.59 -15.61
N PHE A 28 -4.06 3.93 -14.32
CA PHE A 28 -3.45 3.12 -13.26
C PHE A 28 -4.42 2.12 -12.63
N GLU A 29 -5.72 2.44 -12.55
CA GLU A 29 -6.75 1.53 -12.03
C GLU A 29 -6.40 0.91 -10.67
N GLY A 30 -5.73 1.68 -9.81
CA GLY A 30 -5.28 1.22 -8.49
C GLY A 30 -4.08 0.27 -8.50
N TYR A 31 -3.44 0.05 -9.64
CA TYR A 31 -2.25 -0.78 -9.75
C TYR A 31 -1.08 -0.15 -8.98
N VAL A 32 -0.51 -0.90 -8.05
CA VAL A 32 0.68 -0.48 -7.29
C VAL A 32 1.76 -1.52 -7.44
N GLN A 33 2.96 -1.08 -7.85
CA GLN A 33 4.13 -1.93 -7.91
C GLN A 33 5.26 -1.33 -7.09
N LEU A 34 5.75 -2.08 -6.12
CA LEU A 34 6.84 -1.69 -5.23
C LEU A 34 8.06 -2.56 -5.49
N LYS A 35 9.26 -1.99 -5.31
CA LYS A 35 10.48 -2.78 -5.19
C LYS A 35 10.67 -3.22 -3.74
N SER A 36 10.78 -4.52 -3.50
CA SER A 36 11.02 -5.08 -2.18
C SER A 36 12.40 -5.72 -2.07
N LYS A 37 12.97 -5.71 -0.85
CA LYS A 37 14.13 -6.54 -0.50
C LYS A 37 13.65 -7.90 -0.01
N ILE A 38 14.48 -8.93 -0.13
CA ILE A 38 14.20 -10.27 0.40
C ILE A 38 14.87 -10.37 1.77
N ASN A 39 14.26 -9.75 2.77
CA ASN A 39 14.80 -9.67 4.13
C ASN A 39 13.72 -9.82 5.22
N GLY A 40 12.58 -10.42 4.88
CA GLY A 40 11.43 -10.61 5.75
C GLY A 40 10.33 -9.57 5.55
N ILE A 41 10.62 -8.40 4.96
CA ILE A 41 9.61 -7.38 4.68
C ILE A 41 8.59 -7.86 3.63
N GLU A 42 8.99 -8.76 2.73
CA GLU A 42 8.09 -9.38 1.76
C GLU A 42 6.89 -10.07 2.41
N LYS A 43 7.04 -10.60 3.63
CA LYS A 43 5.92 -11.22 4.37
C LYS A 43 4.84 -10.22 4.76
N PHE A 44 5.22 -8.97 5.01
CA PHE A 44 4.26 -7.90 5.28
C PHE A 44 3.42 -7.61 4.03
N TYR A 45 4.05 -7.56 2.85
CA TYR A 45 3.32 -7.35 1.61
C TYR A 45 2.48 -8.58 1.21
N ASP A 46 2.98 -9.80 1.42
CA ASP A 46 2.21 -11.04 1.24
C ASP A 46 0.94 -11.03 2.13
N HIS A 47 1.05 -10.57 3.39
CA HIS A 47 -0.09 -10.43 4.30
C HIS A 47 -1.15 -9.44 3.80
N LEU A 48 -0.73 -8.43 3.04
CA LEU A 48 -1.63 -7.46 2.40
C LEU A 48 -2.23 -7.99 1.09
N GLY A 49 -1.85 -9.18 0.63
CA GLY A 49 -2.29 -9.77 -0.64
C GLY A 49 -1.43 -9.40 -1.84
N GLY A 50 -0.25 -8.82 -1.62
CA GLY A 50 0.67 -8.47 -2.71
C GLY A 50 1.27 -9.70 -3.39
N GLU A 51 1.27 -9.70 -4.72
CA GLU A 51 1.85 -10.77 -5.53
C GLU A 51 3.33 -10.52 -5.80
N ARG A 52 4.14 -11.55 -5.64
CA ARG A 52 5.60 -11.43 -5.84
C ARG A 52 6.00 -11.67 -7.28
N ASN A 53 6.77 -10.73 -7.83
CA ASN A 53 7.48 -10.87 -9.09
C ASN A 53 8.96 -10.50 -8.87
N TRP A 54 9.78 -11.52 -8.54
CA TRP A 54 11.20 -11.38 -8.21
C TRP A 54 11.44 -10.39 -7.05
N GLN A 55 12.02 -9.22 -7.33
CA GLN A 55 12.26 -8.15 -6.34
C GLN A 55 11.13 -7.12 -6.34
N ARG A 56 9.99 -7.44 -6.94
CA ARG A 56 8.82 -6.57 -6.99
C ARG A 56 7.65 -7.22 -6.28
N VAL A 57 6.82 -6.38 -5.68
CA VAL A 57 5.50 -6.76 -5.18
C VAL A 57 4.46 -5.94 -5.93
N ILE A 58 3.43 -6.63 -6.40
CA ILE A 58 2.35 -6.07 -7.19
C ILE A 58 1.07 -6.17 -6.37
N PHE A 59 0.36 -5.06 -6.26
CA PHE A 59 -1.00 -5.01 -5.78
C PHE A 59 -1.86 -4.70 -7.00
N ASP A 60 -2.63 -5.69 -7.43
CA ASP A 60 -3.59 -5.50 -8.50
C ASP A 60 -4.79 -4.66 -8.02
N THR A 61 -5.67 -4.34 -8.96
CA THR A 61 -6.86 -3.53 -8.70
C THR A 61 -7.73 -4.06 -7.55
N ASP A 62 -7.91 -5.38 -7.45
CA ASP A 62 -8.81 -5.97 -6.46
C ASP A 62 -8.17 -6.02 -5.07
N VAL A 63 -6.88 -6.34 -5.00
CA VAL A 63 -6.10 -6.26 -3.76
C VAL A 63 -6.03 -4.81 -3.28
N SER A 64 -5.81 -3.86 -4.17
CA SER A 64 -5.81 -2.43 -3.86
C SER A 64 -7.14 -1.96 -3.26
N LYS A 65 -8.28 -2.34 -3.85
CA LYS A 65 -9.61 -2.07 -3.25
C LYS A 65 -9.75 -2.69 -1.87
N ALA A 66 -9.31 -3.92 -1.69
CA ALA A 66 -9.41 -4.62 -0.41
C ALA A 66 -8.58 -3.93 0.68
N ILE A 67 -7.37 -3.48 0.35
CA ILE A 67 -6.49 -2.74 1.28
C ILE A 67 -7.10 -1.38 1.62
N ILE A 68 -7.65 -0.64 0.64
CA ILE A 68 -8.34 0.65 0.90
C ILE A 68 -9.50 0.43 1.86
N ASN A 69 -10.40 -0.51 1.57
CA ASN A 69 -11.56 -0.79 2.41
C ASN A 69 -11.17 -1.21 3.84
N LYS A 70 -10.06 -1.94 3.99
CA LYS A 70 -9.60 -2.42 5.29
C LYS A 70 -8.93 -1.34 6.14
N TYR A 71 -8.12 -0.48 5.53
CA TYR A 71 -7.25 0.44 6.26
C TYR A 71 -7.72 1.91 6.22
N LEU A 72 -8.55 2.26 5.24
CA LEU A 72 -9.14 3.58 5.02
C LEU A 72 -10.67 3.46 4.79
N PRO A 73 -11.42 2.87 5.74
CA PRO A 73 -12.86 2.62 5.55
C PRO A 73 -13.68 3.90 5.36
N ASP A 74 -13.21 5.02 5.93
CA ASP A 74 -13.82 6.34 5.81
C ASP A 74 -13.19 7.17 4.69
N GLY A 75 -12.39 6.54 3.81
CA GLY A 75 -11.54 7.19 2.83
C GLY A 75 -10.20 7.66 3.43
N GLY A 76 -9.40 8.33 2.59
CA GLY A 76 -8.16 8.99 3.00
C GLY A 76 -8.01 10.31 2.26
N THR A 77 -7.42 11.31 2.91
CA THR A 77 -7.09 12.58 2.27
C THR A 77 -5.63 12.87 2.47
N ILE A 78 -4.87 13.00 1.38
CA ILE A 78 -3.52 13.57 1.43
C ILE A 78 -3.67 15.08 1.33
N GLN A 79 -3.54 15.78 2.46
CA GLN A 79 -3.45 17.25 2.45
C GLN A 79 -2.00 17.65 2.21
N TRP A 80 -1.73 18.17 1.01
CA TRP A 80 -0.44 18.78 0.71
C TRP A 80 -0.32 20.11 1.47
N ILE A 81 0.61 20.19 2.42
CA ILE A 81 1.04 21.48 2.95
C ILE A 81 2.03 22.06 1.93
N ILE A 82 1.57 23.03 1.16
CA ILE A 82 2.41 23.77 0.22
C ILE A 82 3.02 24.95 1.01
N ASN A 83 4.32 24.90 1.25
CA ASN A 83 5.08 26.01 1.83
C ASN A 83 5.51 27.00 0.74
#